data_AF-A0AAP9MJ95-F1
#
_entry.id   AF-A0AAP9MJ95-F1
#
_cell.length_a   1.000
_cell.length_b   1.000
_cell.length_c   1.000
_cell.angle_alpha   90.00
_cell.angle_beta   90.00
_cell.angle_gamma   90.00
#
_symmetry.space_group_name_H-M   'P 1'
#
loop_
_entity.id
_entity.type
_entity.pdbx_description
1 polymer ?
#
loop_
_entity_poly.entity_id
_entity_poly.type
_entity_poly.pdbx_seq_one_letter_code
_entity_poly.pdbx_strand_id
1 'polypeptide(L)'
;MAHIQLVKQTSSGLLLPATPESCDFLHQIKIGEWIHADFKRVRNYAFHKRFFKLLQLGFDYWTPVGGAITPRERKLVSGFVDYLCESVGREHTPALSEAAEQYLNTVATRRTRDTALLKSFEAFREWVTIQAGFYTEHIYPDGSRGRRAKSIAFANMDETEFQQVYKSVLNVLWNWILFRKFSSPEEVENVAAQLLEFA
;
A
#
# COMPACT_ATOMS: atom_id res chain seq x y z
N MET A 1 12.52 -3.84 -5.97
CA MET A 1 13.25 -3.01 -6.96
C MET A 1 13.14 -1.58 -6.45
N ALA A 2 14.24 -0.84 -6.31
CA ALA A 2 14.16 0.56 -5.87
C ALA A 2 13.74 1.45 -7.06
N HIS A 3 12.76 2.32 -6.86
CA HIS A 3 12.32 3.26 -7.89
C HIS A 3 13.14 4.56 -7.75
N ILE A 4 14.18 4.70 -8.56
CA ILE A 4 15.05 5.89 -8.53
C ILE A 4 14.45 6.95 -9.45
N GLN A 5 14.22 8.14 -8.91
CA GLN A 5 13.77 9.29 -9.70
C GLN A 5 14.96 10.18 -10.02
N LEU A 6 15.18 10.43 -11.31
CA LEU A 6 16.32 11.23 -11.79
C LEU A 6 15.82 12.39 -12.64
N VAL A 7 16.40 13.58 -12.46
CA VAL A 7 16.13 14.78 -13.24
C VAL A 7 17.35 15.16 -14.06
N LYS A 8 17.14 15.54 -15.32
CA LYS A 8 18.18 16.10 -16.19
C LYS A 8 18.30 17.60 -15.93
N GLN A 9 19.37 18.02 -15.26
CA GLN A 9 19.56 19.43 -14.87
C GLN A 9 20.29 20.27 -15.92
N THR A 10 21.06 19.65 -16.80
CA THR A 10 21.92 20.34 -17.76
C THR A 10 21.84 19.71 -19.16
N SER A 11 22.10 20.53 -20.19
CA SER A 11 22.18 20.09 -21.59
C SER A 11 23.27 19.03 -21.81
N SER A 12 24.28 18.97 -20.93
CA SER A 12 25.36 17.99 -20.90
C SER A 12 24.93 16.56 -20.54
N GLY A 13 23.68 16.35 -20.10
CA GLY A 13 23.15 15.00 -19.88
C GLY A 13 23.37 14.43 -18.47
N LEU A 14 23.82 15.25 -17.52
CA LEU A 14 23.91 14.87 -16.11
C LEU A 14 22.51 14.61 -15.53
N LEU A 15 22.35 13.43 -14.92
CA LEU A 15 21.17 13.02 -14.18
C LEU A 15 21.44 13.13 -12.69
N LEU A 16 20.57 13.83 -11.96
CA LEU A 16 20.65 13.95 -10.51
C LEU A 16 19.43 13.29 -9.85
N PRO A 17 19.59 12.71 -8.65
CA PRO A 17 18.45 12.26 -7.85
C PRO A 17 17.45 13.39 -7.62
N ALA A 18 16.19 13.12 -7.92
CA ALA A 18 15.08 14.06 -7.79
C ALA A 18 14.39 14.01 -6.41
N THR A 19 14.72 13.01 -5.60
CA THR A 19 14.17 12.84 -4.24
C THR A 19 15.28 12.49 -3.24
N PRO A 20 15.11 12.81 -1.95
CA PRO A 20 16.07 12.43 -0.90
C PRO A 20 16.33 10.93 -0.83
N GLU A 21 15.29 10.10 -1.04
CA GLU A 21 15.43 8.64 -1.02
C GLU A 21 16.27 8.13 -2.21
N SER A 22 16.20 8.82 -3.36
CA SER A 22 17.04 8.53 -4.52
C SER A 22 18.50 8.95 -4.27
N CYS A 23 18.73 10.04 -3.53
CA CYS A 23 20.08 10.44 -3.09
C CYS A 23 20.69 9.37 -2.17
N ASP A 24 19.96 8.96 -1.14
CA ASP A 24 20.43 7.99 -0.15
C ASP A 24 20.74 6.64 -0.80
N PHE A 25 19.92 6.20 -1.75
CA PHE A 25 20.18 5.00 -2.53
C PHE A 25 21.46 5.11 -3.36
N LEU A 26 21.67 6.24 -4.06
CA LEU A 26 22.88 6.44 -4.86
C LEU A 26 24.16 6.55 -4.00
N HIS A 27 24.07 7.12 -2.79
CA HIS A 27 25.19 7.16 -1.84
C HIS A 27 25.58 5.78 -1.30
N GLN A 28 24.67 4.82 -1.28
CA GLN A 28 24.96 3.44 -0.86
C GLN A 28 25.72 2.63 -1.93
N ILE A 29 25.70 3.08 -3.19
CA ILE A 29 26.35 2.38 -4.30
C ILE A 29 27.78 2.89 -4.43
N LYS A 30 28.74 1.97 -4.54
CA LYS A 30 30.16 2.34 -4.62
C LYS A 30 30.49 2.87 -6.00
N ILE A 31 31.43 3.81 -6.05
CA ILE A 31 31.99 4.32 -7.30
C ILE A 31 32.60 3.14 -8.08
N GLY A 32 32.13 2.94 -9.32
CA GLY A 32 32.56 1.86 -10.20
C GLY A 32 31.63 0.64 -10.28
N GLU A 33 30.56 0.60 -9.47
CA GLU A 33 29.55 -0.47 -9.56
C GLU A 33 28.56 -0.21 -10.71
N TRP A 34 28.19 -1.30 -11.40
CA TRP A 34 27.26 -1.24 -12.52
C TRP A 34 25.82 -1.23 -12.00
N ILE A 35 25.06 -0.19 -12.35
CA ILE A 35 23.64 -0.07 -12.02
C ILE A 35 22.82 -0.33 -13.29
N HIS A 36 21.93 -1.31 -13.23
CA HIS A 36 20.90 -1.48 -14.26
C HIS A 36 19.63 -0.72 -13.84
N ALA A 37 19.17 0.19 -14.70
CA ALA A 37 17.96 0.97 -14.45
C ALA A 37 17.10 1.06 -15.71
N ASP A 38 15.81 0.80 -15.56
CA ASP A 38 14.81 1.04 -16.60
C ASP A 38 14.38 2.51 -16.55
N PHE A 39 14.83 3.30 -17.53
CA PHE A 39 14.47 4.72 -17.61
C PHE A 39 13.13 4.92 -18.30
N LYS A 40 12.17 5.53 -17.59
CA LYS A 40 10.88 5.94 -18.17
C LYS A 40 10.70 7.45 -18.04
N ARG A 41 10.52 8.14 -19.17
CA ARG A 41 10.25 9.59 -19.19
C ARG A 41 8.86 9.88 -18.61
N VAL A 42 8.80 10.58 -17.49
CA VAL A 42 7.56 11.07 -16.89
C VAL A 42 7.18 12.40 -17.55
N ARG A 43 6.12 12.42 -18.37
CA ARG A 43 5.67 13.64 -19.07
C ARG A 43 4.92 14.60 -18.16
N ASN A 44 4.28 14.10 -17.11
CA ASN A 44 3.58 14.90 -16.10
C ASN A 44 4.15 14.59 -14.70
N TYR A 45 5.28 15.21 -14.38
CA TYR A 45 5.99 15.00 -13.12
C TYR A 45 5.21 15.56 -11.92
N ALA A 46 4.43 16.63 -12.11
CA ALA A 46 3.65 17.25 -11.04
C ALA A 46 2.62 16.28 -10.46
N PHE A 47 1.90 15.55 -11.30
CA PHE A 47 0.93 14.52 -10.87
C PHE A 47 1.60 13.37 -10.15
N HIS A 48 2.72 12.90 -10.69
CA HIS A 48 3.52 11.87 -10.05
C HIS A 48 3.98 12.30 -8.65
N LYS A 49 4.56 13.50 -8.52
CA LYS A 49 5.03 14.06 -7.23
C LYS A 49 3.89 14.16 -6.23
N ARG A 50 2.74 14.73 -6.62
CA ARG A 50 1.52 14.86 -5.79
C ARG A 50 1.05 13.50 -5.28
N PHE A 51 0.91 12.53 -6.17
CA PHE A 51 0.43 11.19 -5.85
C PHE A 51 1.36 10.47 -4.85
N PHE A 52 2.67 10.48 -5.10
CA PHE A 52 3.62 9.77 -4.24
C PHE A 52 3.79 10.45 -2.87
N LYS A 53 3.69 11.78 -2.77
CA LYS A 53 3.70 12.47 -1.46
C LYS A 53 2.48 12.11 -0.62
N LEU A 54 1.29 12.03 -1.23
CA LEU A 54 0.09 11.56 -0.52
C LEU A 54 0.28 10.13 0.02
N LEU A 55 0.85 9.23 -0.79
CA LEU A 55 1.14 7.86 -0.35
C LEU A 55 2.20 7.82 0.76
N GLN A 56 3.24 8.64 0.67
CA GLN A 56 4.28 8.73 1.70
C GLN A 56 3.66 9.17 3.03
N LEU A 57 2.81 10.20 3.02
CA LEU A 57 2.07 10.63 4.19
C LEU A 57 1.24 9.47 4.78
N GLY A 58 0.48 8.77 3.94
CA GLY A 58 -0.27 7.59 4.37
C GLY A 58 0.62 6.51 4.98
N PHE A 59 1.79 6.26 4.39
CA PHE A 59 2.74 5.25 4.85
C PHE A 59 3.38 5.63 6.19
N ASP A 60 3.72 6.89 6.39
CA ASP A 60 4.37 7.39 7.61
C ASP A 60 3.43 7.28 8.82
N TYR A 61 2.16 7.64 8.63
CA TYR A 61 1.13 7.54 9.66
C TYR A 61 0.56 6.11 9.85
N TRP A 62 0.83 5.19 8.92
CA TRP A 62 0.39 3.82 9.02
C TRP A 62 1.19 3.03 10.06
N THR A 63 0.47 2.50 11.05
CA THR A 63 0.99 1.52 12.01
C THR A 63 0.61 0.11 11.58
N PRO A 64 1.58 -0.80 11.37
CA PRO A 64 1.29 -2.17 10.98
C PRO A 64 0.55 -2.86 12.13
N VAL A 65 -0.67 -3.31 11.84
CA VAL A 65 -1.52 -4.09 12.75
C VAL A 65 -1.87 -5.41 12.08
N GLY A 66 -1.86 -6.49 12.86
CA GLY A 66 -2.19 -7.83 12.38
C GLY A 66 -1.13 -8.87 12.73
N GLY A 67 -1.35 -10.09 12.26
CA GLY A 67 -0.47 -11.25 12.43
C GLY A 67 -0.59 -12.18 11.24
N ALA A 68 -0.16 -13.43 11.38
CA ALA A 68 -0.15 -14.41 10.28
C ALA A 68 -1.53 -14.95 9.85
N ILE A 69 -2.62 -14.34 10.33
CA ILE A 69 -4.01 -14.67 10.00
C ILE A 69 -4.66 -13.46 9.35
N THR A 70 -5.20 -13.66 8.16
CA THR A 70 -5.89 -12.60 7.42
C THR A 70 -7.32 -12.38 7.95
N PRO A 71 -7.89 -11.17 7.78
CA PRO A 71 -9.29 -10.92 8.16
C PRO A 71 -10.30 -11.85 7.47
N ARG A 72 -10.00 -12.30 6.24
CA ARG A 72 -10.85 -13.24 5.49
C ARG A 72 -10.86 -14.63 6.12
N GLU A 73 -9.70 -15.14 6.52
CA GLU A 73 -9.59 -16.42 7.23
C GLU A 73 -10.35 -16.37 8.56
N ARG A 74 -10.18 -15.28 9.33
CA ARG A 74 -10.93 -15.08 10.57
C ARG A 74 -12.44 -15.10 10.33
N LYS A 75 -12.93 -14.37 9.32
CA LYS A 75 -14.36 -14.32 8.97
C LYS A 75 -14.90 -15.68 8.50
N LEU A 76 -14.10 -16.46 7.78
CA LEU A 76 -14.48 -17.80 7.36
C LEU A 76 -14.65 -18.73 8.57
N VAL A 77 -13.71 -18.68 9.51
CA VAL A 77 -13.78 -19.49 10.74
C VAL A 77 -14.94 -19.05 11.63
N SER A 78 -15.14 -17.74 11.82
CA SER A 78 -16.26 -17.23 12.62
C SER A 78 -17.60 -17.63 12.00
N GLY A 79 -17.77 -17.48 10.69
CA GLY A 79 -18.99 -17.88 9.99
C GLY A 79 -19.27 -19.38 10.09
N PHE A 80 -18.23 -20.22 10.18
CA PHE A 80 -18.40 -21.64 10.43
C PHE A 80 -18.86 -21.93 11.87
N VAL A 81 -18.33 -21.22 12.87
CA VAL A 81 -18.80 -21.31 14.26
C VAL A 81 -20.26 -20.88 14.38
N ASP A 82 -20.63 -19.79 13.70
CA ASP A 82 -22.00 -19.28 13.67
C ASP A 82 -22.96 -20.32 13.09
N TYR A 83 -22.60 -20.91 11.93
CA TYR A 83 -23.36 -22.00 11.31
C TYR A 83 -23.55 -23.20 12.26
N LEU A 84 -22.50 -23.60 12.99
CA LEU A 84 -22.61 -24.69 13.95
C LEU A 84 -23.55 -24.34 15.11
N CYS A 85 -23.45 -23.14 15.66
CA CYS A 85 -24.35 -22.69 16.72
C CYS A 85 -25.82 -22.72 16.27
N GLU A 86 -26.11 -22.22 15.07
CA GLU A 86 -27.45 -22.25 14.48
C GLU A 86 -27.96 -23.69 14.29
N SER A 87 -27.11 -24.59 13.78
CA SER A 87 -27.49 -25.97 13.47
C SER A 87 -27.84 -26.83 14.69
N VAL A 88 -27.30 -26.51 15.86
CA VAL A 88 -27.49 -27.27 17.12
C VAL A 88 -28.65 -26.71 17.95
N GLY A 89 -29.32 -25.64 17.50
CA GLY A 89 -30.47 -25.04 18.18
C GLY A 89 -30.16 -24.47 19.56
N ARG A 90 -28.87 -24.28 19.88
CA ARG A 90 -28.42 -23.65 21.13
C ARG A 90 -28.08 -22.20 20.87
N GLU A 91 -28.43 -21.33 21.82
CA GLU A 91 -27.86 -20.00 21.88
C GLU A 91 -26.33 -20.10 21.89
N HIS A 92 -25.70 -19.17 21.17
CA HIS A 92 -24.27 -19.02 20.92
C HIS A 92 -23.40 -19.68 22.01
N THR A 93 -22.72 -20.80 21.71
CA THR A 93 -21.95 -21.54 22.72
C THR A 93 -20.54 -20.94 22.84
N PRO A 94 -20.18 -20.28 23.98
CA PRO A 94 -18.90 -19.58 24.10
C PRO A 94 -17.67 -20.48 23.89
N ALA A 95 -17.80 -21.78 24.18
CA ALA A 95 -16.75 -22.77 24.00
C ALA A 95 -16.31 -22.96 22.53
N LEU A 96 -17.24 -22.84 21.56
CA LEU A 96 -16.89 -22.98 20.14
C LEU A 96 -16.12 -21.75 19.63
N SER A 97 -16.55 -20.56 20.05
CA SER A 97 -15.85 -19.31 19.72
C SER A 97 -14.46 -19.28 20.35
N GLU A 98 -14.32 -19.74 21.59
CA GLU A 98 -13.01 -19.86 22.24
C GLU A 98 -12.10 -20.88 21.51
N ALA A 99 -12.62 -22.05 21.17
CA ALA A 99 -11.87 -23.05 20.42
C ALA A 99 -11.41 -22.54 19.04
N ALA A 100 -12.25 -21.75 18.36
CA ALA A 100 -11.89 -21.11 17.10
C ALA A 100 -10.74 -20.10 17.25
N GLU A 101 -10.77 -19.26 18.30
CA GLU A 101 -9.67 -18.33 18.58
C GLU A 101 -8.37 -19.08 18.93
N GLN A 102 -8.45 -20.14 19.74
CA GLN A 102 -7.30 -21.00 20.05
C GLN A 102 -6.70 -21.66 18.79
N TYR A 103 -7.56 -22.12 17.87
CA TYR A 103 -7.14 -22.66 16.58
C TYR A 103 -6.43 -21.60 15.73
N LEU A 104 -7.02 -20.42 15.58
CA LEU A 104 -6.43 -19.31 14.83
C LEU A 104 -5.06 -18.91 15.42
N ASN A 105 -4.94 -18.86 16.75
CA ASN A 105 -3.67 -18.59 17.44
C ASN A 105 -2.62 -19.68 17.17
N THR A 106 -3.02 -20.96 17.15
CA THR A 106 -2.13 -22.07 16.83
C THR A 106 -1.60 -21.98 15.40
N VAL A 107 -2.47 -21.68 14.45
CA VAL A 107 -2.09 -21.48 13.03
C VAL A 107 -1.18 -20.26 12.89
N ALA A 108 -1.48 -19.16 13.58
CA ALA A 108 -0.66 -17.96 13.58
C ALA A 108 0.76 -18.26 14.05
N THR A 109 0.91 -18.89 15.21
CA THR A 109 2.22 -19.25 15.79
C THR A 109 3.04 -20.15 14.87
N ARG A 110 2.39 -21.09 14.16
CA ARG A 110 3.09 -21.96 13.19
C ARG A 110 3.62 -21.19 11.98
N ARG A 111 2.91 -20.15 11.54
CA ARG A 111 3.29 -19.34 10.37
C ARG A 111 4.33 -18.27 10.68
N THR A 112 4.34 -17.72 11.90
CA THR A 112 5.22 -16.59 12.26
C THR A 112 6.66 -17.00 12.62
N ARG A 113 6.97 -18.30 12.73
CA ARG A 113 8.25 -18.83 13.28
C ARG A 113 9.50 -18.05 12.87
N ASP A 114 9.73 -17.88 11.56
CA ASP A 114 10.97 -17.29 11.04
C ASP A 114 10.75 -16.00 10.21
N THR A 115 9.54 -15.44 10.21
CA THR A 115 9.20 -14.33 9.28
C THR A 115 9.03 -13.01 10.02
N ALA A 116 9.93 -12.05 9.77
CA ALA A 116 9.77 -10.68 10.25
C ALA A 116 8.71 -9.93 9.42
N LEU A 117 7.73 -9.33 10.09
CA LEU A 117 6.76 -8.42 9.47
C LEU A 117 7.41 -7.05 9.30
N LEU A 118 7.72 -6.68 8.06
CA LEU A 118 8.35 -5.40 7.73
C LEU A 118 7.37 -4.49 6.98
N LYS A 119 7.44 -3.17 7.26
CA LYS A 119 6.76 -2.17 6.44
C LYS A 119 7.45 -2.09 5.09
N SER A 120 6.72 -2.36 4.01
CA SER A 120 7.18 -2.15 2.64
C SER A 120 6.34 -1.09 1.98
N PHE A 121 6.98 0.00 1.54
CA PHE A 121 6.30 1.09 0.83
C PHE A 121 5.65 0.60 -0.46
N GLU A 122 6.32 -0.30 -1.18
CA GLU A 122 5.79 -0.82 -2.44
C GLU A 122 4.57 -1.72 -2.23
N ALA A 123 4.59 -2.59 -1.21
CA ALA A 123 3.43 -3.40 -0.85
C ALA A 123 2.27 -2.52 -0.37
N PHE A 124 2.56 -1.47 0.40
CA PHE A 124 1.58 -0.48 0.84
C PHE A 124 0.95 0.25 -0.36
N ARG A 125 1.77 0.79 -1.27
CA ARG A 125 1.32 1.45 -2.50
C ARG A 125 0.42 0.55 -3.32
N GLU A 126 0.83 -0.70 -3.55
CA GLU A 126 0.03 -1.67 -4.30
C GLU A 126 -1.33 -1.90 -3.62
N TRP A 127 -1.32 -2.13 -2.30
CA TRP A 127 -2.54 -2.34 -1.53
C TRP A 127 -3.49 -1.14 -1.61
N VAL A 128 -3.00 0.08 -1.41
CA VAL A 128 -3.80 1.32 -1.48
C VAL A 128 -4.40 1.48 -2.89
N THR A 129 -3.60 1.23 -3.93
CA THR A 129 -4.05 1.33 -5.33
C THR A 129 -5.17 0.32 -5.64
N ILE A 130 -5.07 -0.90 -5.11
CA ILE A 130 -6.12 -1.92 -5.22
C ILE A 130 -7.38 -1.49 -4.46
N GLN A 131 -7.26 -1.00 -3.24
CA GLN A 131 -8.42 -0.53 -2.46
C GLN A 131 -9.11 0.66 -3.12
N ALA A 132 -8.35 1.51 -3.82
CA ALA A 132 -8.88 2.65 -4.56
C ALA A 132 -9.59 2.25 -5.87
N GLY A 133 -9.67 0.94 -6.19
CA GLY A 133 -10.38 0.41 -7.35
C GLY A 133 -9.52 0.26 -8.61
N PHE A 134 -8.24 0.62 -8.56
CA PHE A 134 -7.34 0.59 -9.71
C PHE A 134 -6.57 -0.73 -9.79
N TYR A 135 -7.29 -1.83 -10.09
CA TYR A 135 -6.68 -3.15 -10.17
C TYR A 135 -7.19 -3.99 -11.35
N THR A 136 -6.46 -5.07 -11.62
CA THR A 136 -6.90 -6.19 -12.47
C THR A 136 -7.06 -7.43 -11.62
N GLU A 137 -8.08 -8.25 -11.93
CA GLU A 137 -8.24 -9.57 -11.32
C GLU A 137 -7.60 -10.63 -12.22
N HIS A 138 -6.96 -11.60 -11.59
CA HIS A 138 -6.27 -12.71 -12.25
C HIS A 138 -6.67 -14.01 -11.57
N ILE A 139 -6.77 -15.08 -12.36
CA ILE A 139 -6.98 -16.44 -11.87
C ILE A 139 -5.64 -17.16 -11.97
N TYR A 140 -5.25 -17.84 -10.89
CA TYR A 140 -4.02 -18.62 -10.83
C TYR A 140 -4.27 -20.09 -11.16
N PRO A 141 -3.22 -20.89 -11.46
CA PRO A 141 -3.36 -22.30 -11.79
C PRO A 141 -4.02 -23.16 -10.71
N ASP A 142 -3.95 -22.75 -9.45
CA ASP A 142 -4.63 -23.40 -8.32
C ASP A 142 -6.12 -23.00 -8.19
N GLY A 143 -6.64 -22.20 -9.12
CA GLY A 143 -8.01 -21.68 -9.12
C GLY A 143 -8.22 -20.46 -8.22
N SER A 144 -7.21 -20.02 -7.48
CA SER A 144 -7.32 -18.85 -6.62
C SER A 144 -7.37 -17.55 -7.43
N ARG A 145 -8.01 -16.52 -6.86
CA ARG A 145 -8.12 -15.19 -7.49
C ARG A 145 -7.20 -14.19 -6.81
N GLY A 146 -6.39 -13.49 -7.59
CA GLY A 146 -5.53 -12.41 -7.14
C GLY A 146 -5.91 -11.08 -7.74
N ARG A 147 -5.63 -10.01 -6.99
CA ARG A 147 -5.66 -8.64 -7.49
C ARG A 147 -4.24 -8.13 -7.69
N ARG A 148 -4.03 -7.35 -8.76
CA ARG A 148 -2.78 -6.64 -9.03
C ARG A 148 -3.09 -5.18 -9.29
N ALA A 149 -2.33 -4.26 -8.68
CA ALA A 149 -2.52 -2.84 -8.93
C ALA A 149 -2.22 -2.50 -10.39
N LYS A 150 -3.09 -1.71 -11.01
CA LYS A 150 -2.83 -1.12 -12.33
C LYS A 150 -1.74 -0.05 -12.19
N SER A 151 -0.85 0.01 -13.18
CA SER A 151 0.06 1.14 -13.31
C SER A 151 -0.72 2.40 -13.70
N ILE A 152 -0.56 3.48 -12.93
CA ILE A 152 -1.23 4.76 -13.21
C ILE A 152 -0.42 5.51 -14.29
N ALA A 153 -1.05 5.78 -15.42
CA ALA A 153 -0.41 6.40 -16.58
C ALA A 153 -0.45 7.94 -16.52
N PHE A 154 0.26 8.55 -15.57
CA PHE A 154 0.24 10.01 -15.34
C PHE A 154 0.55 10.86 -16.59
N ALA A 155 1.32 10.32 -17.54
CA ALA A 155 1.69 11.01 -18.77
C ALA A 155 0.53 11.18 -19.77
N ASN A 156 -0.53 10.39 -19.63
CA ASN A 156 -1.65 10.33 -20.58
C ASN A 156 -2.96 10.86 -19.98
N MET A 157 -2.92 11.40 -18.77
CA MET A 157 -4.13 11.88 -18.08
C MET A 157 -4.19 13.39 -17.97
N ASP A 158 -5.41 13.92 -18.02
CA ASP A 158 -5.69 15.33 -17.73
C ASP A 158 -5.85 15.59 -16.22
N GLU A 159 -6.07 16.86 -15.85
CA GLU A 159 -6.24 17.26 -14.45
C GLU A 159 -7.47 16.60 -13.81
N THR A 160 -8.57 16.44 -14.55
CA THR A 160 -9.82 15.90 -14.00
C THR A 160 -9.68 14.41 -13.69
N GLU A 161 -9.10 13.66 -14.63
CA GLU A 161 -8.74 12.26 -14.44
C GLU A 161 -7.77 12.08 -13.28
N PHE A 162 -6.75 12.94 -13.19
CA PHE A 162 -5.82 12.92 -12.06
C PHE A 162 -6.52 13.19 -10.73
N GLN A 163 -7.37 14.21 -10.64
CA GLN A 163 -8.11 14.53 -9.42
C GLN A 163 -9.01 13.37 -8.98
N GLN A 164 -9.62 12.64 -9.91
CA GLN A 164 -10.40 11.45 -9.58
C GLN A 164 -9.53 10.33 -8.98
N VAL A 165 -8.37 10.04 -9.58
CA VAL A 165 -7.42 9.06 -9.03
C VAL A 165 -6.94 9.48 -7.65
N TYR A 166 -6.54 10.76 -7.51
CA TYR A 166 -6.03 11.33 -6.29
C TYR A 166 -7.06 11.24 -5.16
N LYS A 167 -8.30 11.66 -5.42
CA LYS A 167 -9.41 11.59 -4.46
C LYS A 167 -9.73 10.15 -4.04
N SER A 168 -9.76 9.19 -4.97
CA SER A 168 -9.98 7.78 -4.64
C SER A 168 -8.91 7.23 -3.71
N VAL A 169 -7.64 7.57 -3.95
CA VAL A 169 -6.53 7.18 -3.07
C VAL A 169 -6.60 7.88 -1.72
N LEU A 170 -6.88 9.18 -1.70
CA LEU A 170 -7.07 9.94 -0.46
C LEU A 170 -8.17 9.33 0.40
N ASN A 171 -9.31 8.96 -0.18
CA ASN A 171 -10.42 8.33 0.53
C ASN A 171 -10.01 7.00 1.18
N VAL A 172 -9.19 6.18 0.51
CA VAL A 172 -8.63 4.96 1.11
C VAL A 172 -7.74 5.31 2.29
N LEU A 173 -6.78 6.22 2.11
CA LEU A 173 -5.87 6.60 3.18
C LEU A 173 -6.63 7.20 4.38
N TRP A 174 -7.63 8.03 4.11
CA TRP A 174 -8.53 8.59 5.10
C TRP A 174 -9.22 7.50 5.90
N ASN A 175 -9.99 6.62 5.24
CA ASN A 175 -10.82 5.62 5.90
C ASN A 175 -10.02 4.59 6.71
N TRP A 176 -8.78 4.31 6.30
CA TRP A 176 -7.98 3.25 6.93
C TRP A 176 -6.95 3.77 7.93
N ILE A 177 -6.41 4.97 7.72
CA ILE A 177 -5.19 5.42 8.43
C ILE A 177 -5.38 6.82 9.01
N LEU A 178 -5.70 7.81 8.17
CA LEU A 178 -5.53 9.22 8.51
C LEU A 178 -6.67 9.78 9.37
N PHE A 179 -7.88 9.20 9.34
CA PHE A 179 -9.02 9.67 10.14
C PHE A 179 -8.77 9.68 11.65
N ARG A 180 -7.78 8.92 12.13
CA ARG A 180 -7.41 8.85 13.55
C ARG A 180 -6.47 9.97 14.00
N LYS A 181 -5.87 10.68 13.04
CA LYS A 181 -4.78 11.62 13.25
C LYS A 181 -5.09 13.02 12.74
N PHE A 182 -6.03 13.12 11.80
CA PHE A 182 -6.48 14.37 11.19
C PHE A 182 -7.99 14.52 11.40
N SER A 183 -8.45 15.77 11.44
CA SER A 183 -9.84 16.12 11.72
C SER A 183 -10.71 16.12 10.46
N SER A 184 -10.12 16.38 9.29
CA SER A 184 -10.82 16.33 8.00
C SER A 184 -9.92 15.89 6.84
N PRO A 185 -10.50 15.39 5.73
CA PRO A 185 -9.75 15.13 4.50
C PRO A 185 -9.08 16.39 3.92
N GLU A 186 -9.69 17.56 4.08
CA GLU A 186 -9.14 18.83 3.62
C GLU A 186 -7.83 19.18 4.37
N GLU A 187 -7.76 18.88 5.67
CA GLU A 187 -6.53 19.04 6.46
C GLU A 187 -5.40 18.18 5.90
N VAL A 188 -5.69 16.94 5.50
CA VAL A 188 -4.72 16.04 4.88
C VAL A 188 -4.24 16.60 3.54
N GLU A 189 -5.13 17.14 2.72
CA GLU A 189 -4.76 17.75 1.43
C GLU A 189 -3.87 18.97 1.62
N ASN A 190 -4.16 19.82 2.62
CA ASN A 190 -3.33 20.98 2.95
C ASN A 190 -1.92 20.56 3.42
N VAL A 191 -1.83 19.54 4.27
CA VAL A 191 -0.54 18.99 4.71
C VAL A 191 0.23 18.37 3.55
N ALA A 192 -0.44 17.61 2.68
CA ALA A 192 0.17 17.06 1.48
C ALA A 192 0.66 18.17 0.51
N ALA A 193 -0.10 19.26 0.37
CA ALA A 193 0.27 20.44 -0.41
C ALA A 193 1.51 21.13 0.14
N GLN A 194 1.57 21.37 1.45
CA GLN A 194 2.75 21.96 2.09
C GLN A 194 4.00 21.08 1.89
N LEU A 195 3.87 19.75 2.04
CA LEU A 195 4.96 18.80 1.79
C LEU A 195 5.46 18.79 0.33
N LEU A 196 4.67 19.31 -0.62
CA LEU A 196 5.07 19.45 -2.01
C LEU A 196 5.87 20.72 -2.28
N GLU A 197 5.64 21.78 -1.50
CA GLU A 197 6.32 23.07 -1.59
C GLU A 197 7.74 23.04 -1.00
N PHE A 198 7.97 22.22 0.03
CA PHE A 198 9.28 22.05 0.67
C PHE A 198 10.21 21.01 0.00
N ALA A 199 9.80 20.44 -1.14
CA ALA A 199 10.48 19.32 -1.80
C ALA A 199 11.01 19.64 -3.20
#